data_AF-A0A950A5E5-F1
#
_entry.id   AF-A0A950A5E5-F1
#
_cell.length_a   1.000
_cell.length_b   1.000
_cell.length_c   1.000
_cell.angle_alpha   90.00
_cell.angle_beta   90.00
_cell.angle_gamma   90.00
#
_symmetry.space_group_name_H-M   'P 1'
#
loop_
_entity.id
_entity.type
_entity.pdbx_description
1 polymer ?
#
loop_
_entity_poly.entity_id
_entity_poly.type
_entity_poly.pdbx_seq_one_letter_code
_entity_poly.pdbx_strand_id
1 'polypeptide(L)'
;MTVDTSSTPPPIDARALASAVAQLTRFKSVTCVDSVESTNALALSMLDDDAARGRSILAELQTAGRGRAGRGWISPAGSGVLMSTIVPVELSHETLPALGYWASLCAAEAVIEACSVWPTLKWPNDLMLSAIKVAGVLVEGRTIGSFTRAVIGIGINANRPAEV
;
A
#
# COMPACT_ATOMS: atom_id res chain seq x y z
N MET A 1 -18.33 -18.70 11.34
CA MET A 1 -18.91 -17.35 11.24
C MET A 1 -18.86 -16.97 9.78
N THR A 2 -19.99 -17.01 9.08
CA THR A 2 -20.07 -16.65 7.65
C THR A 2 -20.04 -15.13 7.55
N VAL A 3 -18.93 -14.57 7.05
CA VAL A 3 -18.87 -13.16 6.71
C VAL A 3 -19.82 -12.94 5.54
N ASP A 4 -20.80 -12.07 5.71
CA ASP A 4 -21.67 -11.65 4.62
C ASP A 4 -20.83 -10.88 3.59
N THR A 5 -20.46 -11.54 2.50
CA THR A 5 -19.70 -10.94 1.39
C THR A 5 -20.62 -10.26 0.37
N SER A 6 -21.93 -10.15 0.64
CA SER A 6 -22.92 -9.65 -0.33
C SER A 6 -23.15 -8.14 -0.26
N SER A 7 -22.77 -7.47 0.83
CA SER A 7 -22.86 -6.01 0.95
C SER A 7 -21.59 -5.34 0.43
N THR A 8 -21.73 -4.40 -0.50
CA THR A 8 -20.64 -3.51 -0.90
C THR A 8 -20.08 -2.80 0.35
N PRO A 9 -18.77 -2.90 0.63
CA PRO A 9 -18.20 -2.19 1.77
C PRO A 9 -18.36 -0.68 1.59
N PRO A 10 -18.48 0.08 2.70
CA PRO A 10 -18.54 1.54 2.60
C PRO A 10 -17.24 2.08 1.98
N PRO A 11 -17.31 3.23 1.29
CA PRO A 11 -16.11 3.88 0.78
C PRO A 11 -15.19 4.32 1.93
N ILE A 12 -13.93 4.54 1.58
CA ILE A 12 -12.87 5.10 2.40
C ILE A 12 -13.35 6.41 3.04
N ASP A 13 -13.40 6.42 4.37
CA ASP A 13 -13.64 7.64 5.13
C ASP A 13 -12.37 8.50 5.19
N ALA A 14 -12.21 9.35 4.19
CA ALA A 14 -11.07 10.27 4.07
C ALA A 14 -10.94 11.19 5.30
N ARG A 15 -12.04 11.54 5.96
CA ARG A 15 -12.03 12.41 7.14
C ARG A 15 -11.51 11.68 8.37
N ALA A 16 -12.00 10.46 8.58
CA ALA A 16 -11.51 9.61 9.67
C ALA A 16 -10.01 9.33 9.51
N LEU A 17 -9.58 8.98 8.29
CA LEU A 17 -8.17 8.77 7.98
C LEU A 17 -7.33 10.03 8.22
N ALA A 18 -7.76 11.19 7.73
CA ALA A 18 -7.05 12.45 7.94
C ALA A 18 -6.89 12.78 9.43
N SER A 19 -7.93 12.55 10.23
CA SER A 19 -7.89 12.73 11.69
C SER A 19 -6.90 11.76 12.35
N ALA A 20 -6.91 10.48 11.94
CA ALA A 20 -6.04 9.46 12.50
C ALA A 20 -4.55 9.74 12.18
N VAL A 21 -4.22 10.05 10.93
CA VAL A 21 -2.83 10.28 10.53
C VAL A 21 -2.27 11.61 11.06
N ALA A 22 -3.12 12.61 11.30
CA ALA A 22 -2.67 13.90 11.84
C ALA A 22 -1.98 13.79 13.22
N GLN A 23 -2.28 12.73 13.98
CA GLN A 23 -1.66 12.44 15.28
C GLN A 23 -0.28 11.78 15.16
N LEU A 24 0.11 11.31 13.97
CA LEU A 24 1.39 10.66 13.74
C LEU A 24 2.52 11.69 13.63
N THR A 25 3.77 11.24 13.46
CA THR A 25 4.96 12.14 13.44
C THR A 25 5.35 12.56 12.02
N ARG A 26 5.94 11.64 11.25
CA ARG A 26 6.44 11.89 9.90
C ARG A 26 5.44 11.53 8.79
N PHE A 27 4.33 10.90 9.15
CA PHE A 27 3.30 10.39 8.23
C PHE A 27 1.95 11.06 8.51
N LYS A 28 1.90 12.38 8.36
CA LYS A 28 0.80 13.22 8.89
C LYS A 28 -0.29 13.57 7.88
N SER A 29 -0.15 13.15 6.63
CA SER A 29 -1.11 13.52 5.59
C SER A 29 -1.50 12.32 4.77
N VAL A 30 -2.76 12.33 4.36
CA VAL A 30 -3.37 11.30 3.53
C VAL A 30 -4.17 11.97 2.43
N THR A 31 -4.11 11.41 1.23
CA THR A 31 -4.96 11.78 0.10
C THR A 31 -5.73 10.55 -0.32
N CYS A 32 -7.06 10.64 -0.30
CA CYS A 32 -7.94 9.58 -0.78
C CYS A 32 -8.49 10.00 -2.14
N VAL A 33 -8.49 9.09 -3.10
CA VAL A 33 -9.02 9.31 -4.45
C VAL A 33 -9.96 8.18 -4.85
N ASP A 34 -10.98 8.48 -5.63
CA ASP A 34 -11.93 7.45 -6.08
C ASP A 34 -11.30 6.50 -7.09
N SER A 35 -10.49 7.02 -8.01
CA SER A 35 -9.86 6.21 -9.05
C SER A 35 -8.55 6.82 -9.50
N VAL A 36 -7.56 5.96 -9.72
CA VAL A 36 -6.23 6.32 -10.22
C VAL A 36 -5.67 5.18 -11.06
N GLU A 37 -4.72 5.44 -11.93
CA GLU A 37 -3.99 4.36 -12.61
C GLU A 37 -3.26 3.48 -11.60
N SER A 38 -2.43 4.09 -10.75
CA SER A 38 -1.73 3.44 -9.66
C SER A 38 -1.43 4.46 -8.58
N THR A 39 -1.73 4.14 -7.32
CA THR A 39 -1.32 4.97 -6.18
C THR A 39 0.20 5.15 -6.15
N ASN A 40 0.95 4.13 -6.56
CA ASN A 40 2.41 4.18 -6.58
C ASN A 40 2.91 5.13 -7.68
N ALA A 41 2.27 5.13 -8.85
CA ALA A 41 2.61 6.06 -9.93
C ALA A 41 2.31 7.51 -9.56
N LEU A 42 1.18 7.76 -8.90
CA LEU A 42 0.82 9.08 -8.39
C LEU A 42 1.79 9.55 -7.28
N ALA A 43 2.16 8.67 -6.37
CA ALA A 43 3.17 8.98 -5.35
C ALA A 43 4.55 9.27 -5.97
N LEU A 44 4.94 8.51 -7.01
CA LEU A 44 6.21 8.70 -7.71
C LEU A 44 6.29 10.06 -8.43
N SER A 45 5.18 10.60 -8.93
CA SER A 45 5.16 11.92 -9.57
C SER A 45 5.32 13.07 -8.56
N MET A 46 5.07 12.81 -7.29
CA MET A 46 5.22 13.76 -6.18
C MET A 46 6.58 13.69 -5.49
N LEU A 47 7.51 12.82 -5.93
CA LEU A 47 8.79 12.64 -5.23
C LEU A 47 9.65 13.90 -5.13
N ASP A 48 9.51 14.84 -6.06
CA ASP A 48 10.27 16.09 -6.06
C ASP A 48 9.63 17.17 -5.15
N ASP A 49 8.38 16.97 -4.70
CA ASP A 49 7.67 17.85 -3.77
C ASP A 49 8.00 17.48 -2.32
N ASP A 50 8.80 18.31 -1.65
CA ASP A 50 9.18 18.09 -0.26
C ASP A 50 7.98 18.16 0.70
N ALA A 51 6.89 18.83 0.34
CA ALA A 51 5.66 18.86 1.15
C ALA A 51 4.84 17.56 1.03
N ALA A 52 5.16 16.69 0.05
CA ALA A 52 4.54 15.38 -0.12
C ALA A 52 5.27 14.27 0.67
N ARG A 53 6.44 14.56 1.25
CA ARG A 53 7.19 13.59 2.07
C ARG A 53 6.33 13.08 3.23
N GLY A 54 6.25 11.75 3.38
CA GLY A 54 5.43 11.11 4.41
C GLY A 54 3.93 11.07 4.10
N ARG A 55 3.49 11.57 2.94
CA ARG A 55 2.09 11.48 2.52
C ARG A 55 1.75 10.06 2.11
N SER A 56 0.60 9.58 2.56
CA SER A 56 -0.03 8.36 2.04
C SER A 56 -1.11 8.72 1.02
N ILE A 57 -1.22 7.93 -0.03
CA ILE A 57 -2.26 8.01 -1.05
C ILE A 57 -3.04 6.71 -0.98
N LEU A 58 -4.35 6.79 -0.82
CA LEU A 58 -5.27 5.66 -0.92
C LEU A 58 -6.20 5.84 -2.12
N ALA A 59 -6.58 4.74 -2.74
CA ALA A 59 -7.55 4.73 -3.82
C ALA A 59 -8.62 3.67 -3.61
N GLU A 60 -9.88 3.97 -3.97
CA GLU A 60 -10.92 2.95 -4.06
C GLU A 60 -10.65 1.97 -5.20
N LEU A 61 -10.12 2.49 -6.33
CA LEU A 61 -9.84 1.73 -7.54
C LEU A 61 -8.48 2.11 -8.13
N GLN A 62 -7.74 1.07 -8.54
CA GLN A 62 -6.59 1.23 -9.44
C GLN A 62 -6.92 0.62 -10.82
N THR A 63 -6.89 1.44 -11.88
CA THR A 63 -7.18 0.98 -13.25
C THR A 63 -5.96 0.34 -13.93
N ALA A 64 -4.74 0.65 -13.47
CA ALA A 64 -3.48 0.12 -13.98
C ALA A 64 -2.50 -0.16 -12.82
N GLY A 65 -2.99 -0.88 -11.80
CA GLY A 65 -2.22 -1.19 -10.61
C GLY A 65 -0.93 -1.94 -10.94
N ARG A 66 0.15 -1.63 -10.20
CA ARG A 66 1.50 -2.13 -10.47
C ARG A 66 1.94 -3.14 -9.43
N GLY A 67 2.69 -4.13 -9.87
CA GLY A 67 3.41 -5.11 -9.06
C GLY A 67 4.86 -5.24 -9.53
N ARG A 68 5.64 -6.06 -8.82
CA ARG A 68 7.06 -6.29 -9.16
C ARG A 68 7.23 -6.89 -10.55
N ALA A 69 8.38 -6.63 -11.16
CA ALA A 69 8.78 -7.18 -12.46
C ALA A 69 7.74 -6.93 -13.57
N GLY A 70 7.08 -5.76 -13.53
CA GLY A 70 6.11 -5.34 -14.55
C GLY A 70 4.75 -6.04 -14.49
N ARG A 71 4.50 -6.88 -13.47
CA ARG A 71 3.19 -7.53 -13.30
C ARG A 71 2.14 -6.51 -12.86
N GLY A 72 0.88 -6.74 -13.23
CA GLY A 72 -0.25 -5.94 -12.75
C GLY A 72 -0.69 -6.31 -11.33
N TRP A 73 -1.28 -5.36 -10.62
CA TRP A 73 -2.07 -5.59 -9.41
C TRP A 73 -3.53 -5.24 -9.69
N ILE A 74 -4.38 -6.26 -9.75
CA ILE A 74 -5.80 -6.10 -10.07
C ILE A 74 -6.59 -6.08 -8.77
N SER A 75 -7.35 -5.03 -8.54
CA SER A 75 -8.23 -4.90 -7.37
C SER A 75 -9.49 -4.14 -7.78
N PRO A 76 -10.63 -4.83 -7.98
CA PRO A 76 -11.92 -4.17 -8.15
C PRO A 76 -12.22 -3.17 -7.02
N ALA A 77 -13.07 -2.18 -7.29
CA ALA A 77 -13.45 -1.18 -6.30
C ALA A 77 -14.04 -1.86 -5.03
N GLY A 78 -13.65 -1.36 -3.85
CA GLY A 78 -14.08 -1.90 -2.55
C GLY A 78 -13.50 -3.27 -2.17
N SER A 79 -12.75 -3.94 -3.05
CA SER A 79 -12.25 -5.30 -2.78
C SER A 79 -10.94 -5.36 -1.98
N GLY A 80 -10.27 -4.22 -1.77
CA GLY A 80 -8.98 -4.20 -1.09
C GLY A 80 -8.52 -2.82 -0.66
N VAL A 81 -7.48 -2.82 0.17
CA VAL A 81 -6.75 -1.61 0.56
C VAL A 81 -5.65 -1.37 -0.47
N LEU A 82 -5.73 -0.25 -1.18
CA LEU A 82 -4.77 0.17 -2.19
C LEU A 82 -4.11 1.45 -1.72
N MET A 83 -2.86 1.35 -1.25
CA MET A 83 -2.17 2.47 -0.64
C MET A 83 -0.74 2.59 -1.13
N SER A 84 -0.26 3.82 -1.28
CA SER A 84 1.16 4.11 -1.46
C SER A 84 1.61 5.23 -0.53
N THR A 85 2.77 5.08 0.10
CA THR A 85 3.32 6.09 1.03
C THR A 85 4.67 6.58 0.54
N ILE A 86 4.82 7.90 0.46
CA ILE A 86 6.08 8.56 0.12
C ILE A 86 6.98 8.53 1.36
N VAL A 87 8.17 7.96 1.23
CA VAL A 87 9.12 7.85 2.34
C VAL A 87 9.59 9.25 2.76
N PRO A 88 9.54 9.60 4.06
CA PRO A 88 9.79 10.97 4.51
C PRO A 88 11.28 11.36 4.54
N VAL A 89 12.17 10.41 4.27
CA VAL A 89 13.62 10.58 4.31
C VAL A 89 14.26 10.12 3.02
N GLU A 90 15.39 10.73 2.72
CA GLU A 90 16.27 10.28 1.65
C GLU A 90 17.05 9.04 2.13
N LEU A 91 17.14 8.04 1.25
CA LEU A 91 17.77 6.74 1.53
C LEU A 91 19.02 6.57 0.69
N SER A 92 19.91 5.65 1.07
CA SER A 92 20.88 5.13 0.11
C SER A 92 20.18 4.15 -0.83
N HIS A 93 20.70 4.01 -2.06
CA HIS A 93 20.21 3.03 -3.02
C HIS A 93 20.23 1.60 -2.45
N GLU A 94 21.27 1.28 -1.67
CA GLU A 94 21.47 -0.02 -1.01
C GLU A 94 20.40 -0.34 0.04
N THR A 95 19.70 0.67 0.57
CA THR A 95 18.65 0.48 1.59
C THR A 95 17.30 0.07 0.99
N LEU A 96 17.08 0.29 -0.31
CA LEU A 96 15.79 0.02 -0.96
C LEU A 96 15.27 -1.42 -0.79
N PRO A 97 16.10 -2.48 -0.92
CA PRO A 97 15.63 -3.84 -0.69
C PRO A 97 15.16 -4.07 0.74
N ALA A 98 15.89 -3.54 1.73
CA ALA A 98 15.53 -3.66 3.15
C ALA A 98 14.18 -2.99 3.46
N LEU A 99 13.89 -1.87 2.80
CA LEU A 99 12.60 -1.20 2.94
C LEU A 99 11.42 -2.10 2.51
N GLY A 100 11.59 -2.89 1.45
CA GLY A 100 10.57 -3.84 1.01
C GLY A 100 10.32 -4.94 2.04
N TYR A 101 11.37 -5.40 2.73
CA TYR A 101 11.24 -6.38 3.81
C TYR A 101 10.53 -5.80 5.03
N TRP A 102 10.91 -4.59 5.47
CA TRP A 102 10.25 -3.91 6.58
C TRP A 102 8.78 -3.63 6.29
N ALA A 103 8.48 -3.10 5.10
CA ALA A 103 7.10 -2.85 4.70
C ALA A 103 6.25 -4.13 4.64
N SER A 104 6.84 -5.26 4.24
CA SER A 104 6.15 -6.56 4.22
C SER A 104 5.85 -7.08 5.63
N LEU A 105 6.77 -6.87 6.58
CA LEU A 105 6.54 -7.18 8.00
C LEU A 105 5.42 -6.30 8.58
N CYS A 106 5.47 -4.98 8.35
CA CYS A 106 4.43 -4.06 8.81
C CYS A 106 3.06 -4.38 8.20
N ALA A 107 3.00 -4.77 6.93
CA ALA A 107 1.76 -5.22 6.30
C ALA A 107 1.22 -6.50 6.97
N ALA A 108 2.11 -7.44 7.36
CA ALA A 108 1.70 -8.66 8.03
C ALA A 108 1.18 -8.38 9.45
N GLU A 109 1.85 -7.51 10.19
CA GLU A 109 1.39 -7.03 11.50
C GLU A 109 0.03 -6.35 11.41
N ALA A 110 -0.17 -5.46 10.43
CA ALA A 110 -1.45 -4.79 10.22
C ALA A 110 -2.59 -5.77 9.92
N VAL A 111 -2.33 -6.83 9.13
CA VAL A 111 -3.30 -7.88 8.86
C VAL A 111 -3.62 -8.70 10.11
N ILE A 112 -2.61 -9.02 10.93
CA ILE A 112 -2.81 -9.73 12.21
C ILE A 112 -3.69 -8.88 13.14
N GLU A 113 -3.38 -7.59 13.29
CA GLU A 113 -4.13 -6.68 14.16
C GLU A 113 -5.58 -6.49 13.69
N ALA A 114 -5.79 -6.27 12.38
CA ALA A 114 -7.11 -5.98 11.84
C ALA A 114 -8.01 -7.22 11.74
N CYS A 115 -7.44 -8.39 11.47
CA CYS A 115 -8.22 -9.57 11.09
C CYS A 115 -8.00 -10.79 11.98
N SER A 116 -7.04 -10.75 12.92
CA SER A 116 -6.67 -11.91 13.77
C SER A 116 -6.33 -13.16 12.95
N VAL A 117 -5.64 -12.97 11.82
CA VAL A 117 -5.10 -14.04 10.96
C VAL A 117 -3.60 -13.86 10.80
N TRP A 118 -2.86 -14.96 10.68
CA TRP A 118 -1.39 -14.95 10.63
C TRP A 118 -0.89 -15.27 9.22
N PRO A 119 -0.68 -14.27 8.35
CA PRO A 119 -0.10 -14.50 7.03
C PRO A 119 1.36 -14.92 7.16
N THR A 120 1.79 -15.83 6.29
CA THR A 120 3.22 -16.12 6.09
C THR A 120 3.80 -15.19 5.05
N LEU A 121 5.09 -14.89 5.16
CA LEU A 121 5.80 -14.09 4.18
C LEU A 121 6.46 -14.99 3.14
N LYS A 122 5.99 -14.91 1.91
CA LYS A 122 6.72 -15.41 0.75
C LYS A 122 7.60 -14.27 0.24
N TRP A 123 8.86 -14.33 0.62
CA TRP A 123 9.83 -13.30 0.25
C TRP A 123 9.93 -13.12 -1.28
N PRO A 124 10.14 -11.87 -1.73
CA PRO A 124 10.47 -10.70 -0.91
C PRO A 124 9.27 -9.83 -0.47
N ASN A 125 8.05 -10.10 -0.94
CA ASN A 125 7.01 -9.07 -0.92
C ASN A 125 5.55 -9.59 -0.93
N ASP A 126 5.34 -10.90 -0.79
CA ASP A 126 4.00 -11.49 -0.85
C ASP A 126 3.58 -11.97 0.55
N LEU A 127 2.39 -11.57 0.99
CA LEU A 127 1.75 -12.13 2.18
C LEU A 127 0.81 -13.25 1.74
N MET A 128 0.91 -14.38 2.41
CA MET A 128 0.21 -15.62 2.04
C MET A 128 -0.67 -16.11 3.18
N LEU A 129 -1.92 -16.47 2.91
CA LEU A 129 -2.77 -17.24 3.80
C LEU A 129 -3.11 -18.56 3.11
N SER A 130 -2.81 -19.69 3.75
CA SER A 130 -3.08 -21.03 3.19
C SER A 130 -2.60 -21.19 1.73
N ALA A 131 -1.37 -20.72 1.45
CA ALA A 131 -0.75 -20.70 0.12
C ALA A 131 -1.40 -19.78 -0.94
N ILE A 132 -2.40 -18.99 -0.58
CA ILE A 132 -3.01 -17.97 -1.44
C ILE A 132 -2.42 -16.60 -1.11
N LYS A 133 -2.07 -15.82 -2.13
CA LYS A 133 -1.55 -14.47 -1.95
C LYS A 133 -2.68 -13.52 -1.56
N VAL A 134 -2.55 -12.88 -0.39
CA VAL A 134 -3.56 -11.94 0.15
C VAL A 134 -3.08 -10.50 0.16
N ALA A 135 -1.77 -10.26 0.16
CA ALA A 135 -1.24 -8.91 -0.02
C ALA A 135 0.05 -8.92 -0.82
N GLY A 136 0.39 -7.76 -1.38
CA GLY A 136 1.63 -7.51 -2.07
C GLY A 136 2.21 -6.16 -1.69
N VAL A 137 3.53 -6.13 -1.52
CA VAL A 137 4.30 -4.89 -1.35
C VAL A 137 5.10 -4.60 -2.62
N LEU A 138 5.20 -3.33 -2.96
CA LEU A 138 6.02 -2.82 -4.05
C LEU A 138 6.78 -1.58 -3.56
N VAL A 139 8.11 -1.63 -3.64
CA VAL A 139 8.95 -0.45 -3.38
C VAL A 139 9.51 0.03 -4.70
N GLU A 140 9.27 1.29 -5.03
CA GLU A 140 9.85 1.98 -6.19
C GLU A 140 10.58 3.23 -5.69
N GLY A 141 11.65 3.64 -6.38
CA GLY A 141 12.40 4.81 -5.99
C GLY A 141 13.11 5.48 -7.16
N ARG A 142 13.47 6.74 -6.97
CA ARG A 142 14.24 7.55 -7.91
C ARG A 142 15.55 7.96 -7.23
N THR A 143 16.67 7.56 -7.81
CA THR A 143 18.00 7.97 -7.36
C THR A 143 18.37 9.31 -7.99
N ILE A 144 18.76 10.28 -7.15
CA ILE A 144 19.20 11.62 -7.54
C ILE A 144 20.55 11.84 -6.86
N GLY A 145 21.63 11.83 -7.65
CA GLY A 145 22.99 11.92 -7.12
C GLY A 145 23.30 10.77 -6.16
N SER A 146 23.58 11.09 -4.90
CA SER A 146 23.97 10.13 -3.86
C SER A 146 22.80 9.55 -3.05
N PHE A 147 21.58 10.04 -3.23
CA PHE A 147 20.42 9.59 -2.46
C PHE A 147 19.30 9.06 -3.36
N THR A 148 18.39 8.31 -2.75
CA THR A 148 17.18 7.78 -3.37
C THR A 148 15.96 8.23 -2.57
N ARG A 149 14.96 8.79 -3.26
CA ARG A 149 13.62 8.98 -2.73
C ARG A 149 12.75 7.80 -3.12
N ALA A 150 11.91 7.32 -2.22
CA ALA A 150 11.20 6.06 -2.39
C ALA A 150 9.72 6.18 -2.07
N VAL A 151 8.95 5.28 -2.66
CA VAL A 151 7.52 5.06 -2.42
C VAL A 151 7.34 3.59 -2.04
N ILE A 152 6.53 3.36 -1.02
CA ILE A 152 6.09 2.03 -0.60
C ILE A 152 4.61 1.87 -0.97
N GLY A 153 4.33 1.03 -1.95
CA GLY A 153 3.00 0.57 -2.32
C GLY A 153 2.64 -0.70 -1.56
N ILE A 154 1.43 -0.75 -1.01
CA ILE A 154 0.84 -1.90 -0.34
C ILE A 154 -0.56 -2.13 -0.91
N GLY A 155 -0.78 -3.33 -1.43
CA GLY A 155 -2.10 -3.80 -1.84
C GLY A 155 -2.53 -4.99 -0.98
N ILE A 156 -3.68 -4.90 -0.31
CA ILE A 156 -4.23 -5.97 0.54
C ILE A 156 -5.63 -6.34 0.04
N ASN A 157 -5.87 -7.61 -0.22
CA ASN A 157 -7.21 -8.14 -0.51
C ASN A 157 -8.00 -8.20 0.82
N ALA A 158 -9.08 -7.43 0.93
CA ALA A 158 -9.90 -7.35 2.16
C ALA A 158 -11.30 -7.93 1.95
N ASN A 159 -11.97 -7.53 0.87
CA ASN A 159 -13.32 -7.96 0.51
C ASN A 159 -13.34 -8.56 -0.91
N ARG A 160 -12.23 -9.17 -1.32
CA ARG A 160 -12.14 -9.80 -2.64
C ARG A 160 -12.97 -11.08 -2.62
N PRO A 161 -13.99 -11.23 -3.49
CA PRO A 161 -14.70 -12.48 -3.63
C PRO A 161 -13.73 -13.62 -3.93
N ALA A 162 -14.03 -14.82 -3.41
CA ALA A 162 -13.18 -16.00 -3.60
C ALA A 162 -13.05 -16.45 -5.07
N GLU A 163 -13.80 -15.82 -5.98
CA GLU A 163 -13.84 -16.14 -7.40
C GLU A 163 -13.79 -14.86 -8.24
N VAL A 164 -12.64 -14.64 -8.88
CA VAL A 164 -12.50 -14.48 -10.35
C VAL A 164 -11.17 -15.10 -10.76
#